data_AF-A0A2N1Q2H5-F1
#
_entry.id   AF-A0A2N1Q2H5-F1
#
_cell.length_a   1.000
_cell.length_b   1.000
_cell.length_c   1.000
_cell.angle_alpha   90.00
_cell.angle_beta   90.00
_cell.angle_gamma   90.00
#
_symmetry.space_group_name_H-M   'P 1'
#
loop_
_entity.id
_entity.type
_entity.pdbx_description
1 polymer ?
#
loop_
_entity_poly.entity_id
_entity_poly.type
_entity_poly.pdbx_seq_one_letter_code
_entity_poly.pdbx_strand_id
1 'polypeptide(L)'
;PGIILALLLPLYTPVWVLLFAAFVATIIGKMIFGGFGHNIFNPALLGYAVVGFTLMGVINNAGGLFNASEVLIDSYAGATPLGALAANKQIDYNILVKPYGDLWTFFIGNYPGALGETGTLAIFFGGLYLVIRKVIKWYTPVIYVGTVFVLSWIIGAISGDGGLWFPAYSVMTGGVMFAAVFMITEPVTTPTNILGKVFFALFLGVLTVLFRFVGSLPEGVGTSLIFMNIFTLPIDKFTGVIRTKRFQKPGGLYFGILSGLVILLALYTLIKAGSIYTAFIPFLGWVI
;
A
#
# COMPACT_ATOMS: atom_id res chain seq x y z
N PRO A 1 -1.23 -5.38 17.37
CA PRO A 1 -2.09 -4.42 16.62
C PRO A 1 -1.89 -2.97 17.04
N GLY A 2 -1.78 -2.65 18.35
CA GLY A 2 -1.72 -1.26 18.84
C GLY A 2 -0.58 -0.42 18.24
N ILE A 3 0.66 -0.92 18.27
CA ILE A 3 1.81 -0.18 17.71
C ILE A 3 1.66 0.03 16.19
N ILE A 4 1.24 -1.00 15.45
CA ILE A 4 1.03 -0.90 14.00
C ILE A 4 -0.05 0.14 13.68
N LEU A 5 -1.15 0.15 14.44
CA LEU A 5 -2.23 1.12 14.27
C LEU A 5 -1.77 2.56 14.58
N ALA A 6 -0.98 2.74 15.63
CA ALA A 6 -0.43 4.05 15.99
C ALA A 6 0.52 4.59 14.91
N LEU A 7 1.29 3.71 14.25
CA LEU A 7 2.18 4.09 13.15
C LEU A 7 1.42 4.39 11.85
N LEU A 8 0.23 3.82 11.65
CA LEU A 8 -0.60 4.08 10.46
C LEU A 8 -1.30 5.44 10.49
N LEU A 9 -1.61 5.94 11.67
CA LEU A 9 -2.35 7.18 11.82
C LEU A 9 -1.41 8.40 11.85
N PRO A 10 -1.83 9.55 11.32
CA PRO A 10 -1.07 10.79 11.43
C PRO A 10 -0.85 11.20 12.90
N LEU A 11 0.26 11.88 13.17
CA LEU A 11 0.64 12.36 14.52
C LEU A 11 -0.44 13.22 15.19
N TYR A 12 -1.14 14.04 14.41
CA TYR A 12 -2.18 14.95 14.89
C TYR A 12 -3.55 14.28 15.10
N THR A 13 -3.63 12.94 14.99
CA THR A 13 -4.89 12.22 15.21
C THR A 13 -5.36 12.39 16.65
N PRO A 14 -6.61 12.85 16.90
CA PRO A 14 -7.15 12.97 18.24
C PRO A 14 -7.09 11.65 18.99
N VAL A 15 -6.73 11.69 20.27
CA VAL A 15 -6.62 10.48 21.11
C VAL A 15 -7.93 9.69 21.14
N TRP A 16 -9.09 10.35 21.13
CA TRP A 16 -10.37 9.64 21.10
C TRP A 16 -10.59 8.87 19.78
N VAL A 17 -10.12 9.40 18.64
CA VAL A 17 -10.17 8.70 17.34
C VAL A 17 -9.22 7.50 17.35
N LEU A 18 -8.03 7.66 17.93
CA LEU A 18 -7.08 6.56 18.12
C LEU A 18 -7.68 5.45 19.02
N LEU A 19 -8.33 5.82 20.12
CA LEU A 19 -9.02 4.87 21.02
C LEU A 19 -10.16 4.15 20.30
N PHE A 20 -10.95 4.89 19.51
CA PHE A 20 -12.02 4.30 18.69
C PHE A 20 -11.44 3.33 17.64
N ALA A 21 -10.37 3.71 16.94
CA ALA A 21 -9.68 2.85 15.99
C ALA A 21 -9.17 1.56 16.67
N ALA A 22 -8.58 1.69 17.86
CA ALA A 22 -8.07 0.55 18.63
C ALA A 22 -9.20 -0.37 19.11
N PHE A 23 -10.33 0.22 19.51
CA PHE A 23 -11.54 -0.52 19.86
C PHE A 23 -12.06 -1.33 18.68
N VAL A 24 -12.24 -0.69 17.51
CA VAL A 24 -12.67 -1.35 16.28
C VAL A 24 -11.69 -2.45 15.85
N ALA A 25 -10.39 -2.14 15.83
CA ALA A 25 -9.35 -3.11 15.51
C ALA A 25 -9.41 -4.35 16.41
N THR A 26 -9.60 -4.15 17.71
CA THR A 26 -9.55 -5.25 18.68
C THR A 26 -10.86 -6.03 18.73
N ILE A 27 -11.99 -5.35 18.87
CA ILE A 27 -13.29 -6.00 19.01
C ILE A 27 -13.73 -6.58 17.67
N ILE A 28 -13.83 -5.74 16.65
CA ILE A 28 -14.36 -6.13 15.34
C ILE A 28 -13.31 -6.89 14.54
N GLY A 29 -12.09 -6.36 14.46
CA GLY A 29 -11.03 -6.96 13.65
C GLY A 29 -10.48 -8.28 14.18
N LYS A 30 -10.72 -8.61 15.46
CA LYS A 30 -10.10 -9.77 16.11
C LYS A 30 -11.04 -10.58 17.00
N MET A 31 -11.73 -9.96 17.96
CA MET A 31 -12.50 -10.73 18.95
C MET A 31 -13.74 -11.40 18.35
N ILE A 32 -14.43 -10.77 17.40
CA ILE A 32 -15.61 -11.35 16.73
C ILE A 32 -15.26 -12.69 16.02
N PHE A 33 -14.03 -12.83 15.54
CA PHE A 33 -13.59 -14.03 14.82
C PHE A 33 -13.02 -15.13 15.72
N GLY A 34 -13.14 -15.00 17.05
CA GLY A 34 -12.62 -16.00 18.00
C GLY A 34 -11.22 -15.71 18.53
N GLY A 35 -10.68 -14.49 18.29
CA GLY A 35 -9.46 -14.01 18.93
C GLY A 35 -8.17 -14.35 18.19
N PHE A 36 -7.07 -14.56 18.93
CA PHE A 36 -5.75 -14.75 18.33
C PHE A 36 -5.70 -15.96 17.40
N GLY A 37 -5.17 -15.76 16.19
CA GLY A 37 -4.98 -16.83 15.19
C GLY A 37 -6.17 -17.11 14.28
N HIS A 38 -7.33 -16.49 14.52
CA HIS A 38 -8.54 -16.68 13.73
C HIS A 38 -8.97 -15.42 12.95
N ASN A 39 -8.10 -14.41 12.88
CA ASN A 39 -8.41 -13.15 12.21
C ASN A 39 -8.45 -13.36 10.68
N ILE A 40 -9.57 -13.01 10.06
CA ILE A 40 -9.67 -12.99 8.60
C ILE A 40 -8.87 -11.81 8.03
N PHE A 41 -8.92 -10.66 8.71
CA PHE A 41 -8.28 -9.42 8.30
C PHE A 41 -7.16 -9.03 9.26
N ASN A 42 -6.23 -8.20 8.80
CA ASN A 42 -5.26 -7.59 9.70
C ASN A 42 -6.04 -6.62 10.61
N PRO A 43 -6.09 -6.85 11.93
CA PRO A 43 -6.99 -6.10 12.79
C PRO A 43 -6.62 -4.61 12.87
N ALA A 44 -5.32 -4.28 12.84
CA ALA A 44 -4.85 -2.90 12.87
C ALA A 44 -5.28 -2.15 11.61
N LEU A 45 -5.14 -2.77 10.43
CA LEU A 45 -5.62 -2.19 9.18
C LEU A 45 -7.13 -2.01 9.16
N LEU A 46 -7.90 -2.93 9.74
CA LEU A 46 -9.35 -2.80 9.80
C LEU A 46 -9.76 -1.58 10.65
N GLY A 47 -9.10 -1.35 11.78
CA GLY A 47 -9.30 -0.12 12.58
C GLY A 47 -8.90 1.15 11.82
N TYR A 48 -7.76 1.12 11.14
CA TYR A 48 -7.28 2.22 10.29
C TYR A 48 -8.29 2.54 9.17
N ALA A 49 -8.78 1.52 8.46
CA ALA A 49 -9.72 1.70 7.36
C ALA A 49 -11.04 2.30 7.83
N VAL A 50 -11.60 1.82 8.95
CA VAL A 50 -12.86 2.37 9.49
C VAL A 50 -12.70 3.85 9.83
N VAL A 51 -11.62 4.23 10.51
CA VAL A 51 -11.34 5.64 10.79
C VAL A 51 -11.07 6.43 9.50
N GLY A 52 -10.33 5.87 8.56
CA GLY A 52 -10.03 6.53 7.29
C GLY A 52 -11.27 6.81 6.43
N PHE A 53 -12.31 5.98 6.51
CA PHE A 53 -13.56 6.20 5.78
C PHE A 53 -14.58 7.07 6.53
N THR A 54 -14.58 7.05 7.87
CA THR A 54 -15.65 7.68 8.67
C THR A 54 -15.22 8.98 9.35
N LEU A 55 -13.95 9.09 9.74
CA LEU A 55 -13.44 10.13 10.64
C LEU A 55 -12.25 10.91 10.06
N MET A 56 -11.92 10.72 8.78
CA MET A 56 -10.83 11.48 8.14
C MET A 56 -11.06 12.99 8.18
N GLY A 57 -12.32 13.43 8.01
CA GLY A 57 -12.68 14.85 8.17
C GLY A 57 -12.44 15.38 9.58
N VAL A 58 -12.58 14.54 10.61
CA VAL A 58 -12.25 14.93 11.99
C VAL A 58 -10.74 15.03 12.16
N ILE A 59 -9.98 14.06 11.64
CA ILE A 59 -8.51 14.05 11.74
C ILE A 59 -7.94 15.32 11.08
N ASN A 60 -8.39 15.65 9.86
CA ASN A 60 -7.89 16.81 9.12
C ASN A 60 -8.27 18.16 9.76
N ASN A 61 -9.41 18.21 10.47
CA ASN A 61 -9.87 19.44 11.15
C ASN A 61 -9.42 19.52 12.63
N ALA A 62 -8.92 18.43 13.20
CA ALA A 62 -8.71 18.33 14.65
C ALA A 62 -7.69 19.33 15.17
N GLY A 63 -6.71 19.68 14.34
CA GLY A 63 -5.51 20.36 14.78
C GLY A 63 -4.71 19.53 15.80
N GLY A 64 -3.38 19.60 15.76
CA GLY A 64 -2.52 18.80 16.64
C GLY A 64 -2.91 18.87 18.11
N LEU A 65 -3.10 17.71 18.74
CA LEU A 65 -3.52 17.61 20.14
C LEU A 65 -2.43 18.10 21.13
N PHE A 66 -1.16 18.06 20.72
CA PHE A 66 -0.01 18.43 21.56
C PHE A 66 0.62 19.77 21.19
N ASN A 67 0.32 20.34 20.01
CA ASN A 67 0.83 21.65 19.62
C ASN A 67 -0.03 22.30 18.52
N ALA A 68 -0.48 23.54 18.71
CA ALA A 68 -1.14 24.31 17.65
C ALA A 68 -0.22 24.55 16.44
N SER A 69 1.10 24.44 16.62
CA SER A 69 2.08 24.50 15.53
C SER A 69 2.15 23.24 14.66
N GLU A 70 1.57 22.11 15.07
CA GLU A 70 1.37 20.95 14.17
C GLU A 70 0.34 21.26 13.07
N VAL A 71 -0.53 22.26 13.30
CA VAL A 71 -1.46 22.81 12.30
C VAL A 71 -0.82 23.92 11.48
N LEU A 72 0.00 24.77 12.14
CA LEU A 72 0.64 25.91 11.46
C LEU A 72 1.71 25.49 10.45
N ILE A 73 2.31 24.31 10.60
CA ILE A 73 3.22 23.74 9.58
C ILE A 73 2.45 23.40 8.29
N ASP A 74 1.14 23.16 8.34
CA ASP A 74 0.31 22.91 7.15
C ASP A 74 -0.35 24.20 6.61
N SER A 75 -0.28 25.31 7.35
CA SER A 75 -0.74 26.62 6.87
C SER A 75 0.25 27.31 5.93
N TYR A 76 1.48 26.79 5.79
CA TYR A 76 2.54 27.40 4.95
C TYR A 76 2.99 26.60 3.72
N ALA A 77 2.71 25.29 3.58
CA ALA A 77 2.75 24.51 2.33
C ALA A 77 2.98 23.01 2.61
N GLY A 78 2.04 22.15 2.23
CA GLY A 78 2.37 20.77 1.85
C GLY A 78 1.28 19.74 2.08
N ALA A 79 0.25 19.73 1.24
CA ALA A 79 -0.56 18.52 1.03
C ALA A 79 0.38 17.32 0.90
N THR A 80 0.18 16.22 1.65
CA THR A 80 1.11 15.08 1.64
C THR A 80 1.56 14.73 0.21
N PRO A 81 2.80 14.28 -0.03
CA PRO A 81 3.29 14.08 -1.40
C PRO A 81 2.34 13.26 -2.29
N LEU A 82 1.66 12.24 -1.73
CA LEU A 82 0.62 11.50 -2.47
C LEU A 82 -0.70 12.27 -2.61
N GLY A 83 -1.08 13.09 -1.63
CA GLY A 83 -2.18 14.04 -1.78
C GLY A 83 -1.93 15.06 -2.90
N ALA A 84 -0.69 15.56 -3.01
CA ALA A 84 -0.28 16.44 -4.09
C ALA A 84 -0.32 15.72 -5.46
N LEU A 85 0.08 14.46 -5.52
CA LEU A 85 -0.06 13.63 -6.73
C LEU A 85 -1.54 13.42 -7.11
N ALA A 86 -2.39 13.10 -6.13
CA ALA A 86 -3.81 12.88 -6.36
C ALA A 86 -4.55 14.16 -6.80
N ALA A 87 -4.13 15.32 -6.29
CA ALA A 87 -4.70 16.62 -6.62
C ALA A 87 -4.25 17.13 -8.00
N ASN A 88 -2.95 17.12 -8.28
CA ASN A 88 -2.40 17.68 -9.52
C ASN A 88 -2.52 16.71 -10.71
N LYS A 89 -2.58 15.39 -10.47
CA LYS A 89 -2.64 14.34 -11.51
C LYS A 89 -1.53 14.46 -12.57
N GLN A 90 -0.41 15.06 -12.20
CA GLN A 90 0.75 15.25 -13.05
C GLN A 90 1.97 14.62 -12.39
N ILE A 91 2.75 13.90 -13.20
CA ILE A 91 4.00 13.28 -12.78
C ILE A 91 5.13 14.24 -13.17
N ASP A 92 5.44 15.19 -12.28
CA ASP A 92 6.54 16.14 -12.43
C ASP A 92 7.39 16.17 -11.14
N TYR A 93 8.70 16.03 -11.30
CA TYR A 93 9.67 16.10 -10.22
C TYR A 93 9.59 17.41 -9.42
N ASN A 94 9.34 18.54 -10.09
CA ASN A 94 9.30 19.85 -9.46
C ASN A 94 8.07 20.05 -8.56
N ILE A 95 7.01 19.27 -8.77
CA ILE A 95 5.76 19.33 -8.00
C ILE A 95 5.77 18.28 -6.89
N LEU A 96 6.31 17.09 -7.16
CA LEU A 96 6.19 15.94 -6.26
C LEU A 96 7.37 15.76 -5.31
N VAL A 97 8.59 16.13 -5.74
CA VAL A 97 9.81 15.86 -4.97
C VAL A 97 10.43 17.15 -4.45
N LYS A 98 10.64 18.11 -5.34
CA LYS A 98 11.35 19.37 -5.04
C LYS A 98 10.75 20.19 -3.88
N PRO A 99 9.41 20.25 -3.66
CA PRO A 99 8.84 20.99 -2.53
C PRO A 99 9.21 20.37 -1.18
N TYR A 100 9.59 19.10 -1.16
CA TYR A 100 9.96 18.35 0.05
C TYR A 100 11.48 18.10 0.16
N GLY A 101 12.27 18.73 -0.73
CA GLY A 101 13.72 18.55 -0.83
C GLY A 101 14.10 17.66 -2.00
N ASP A 102 14.70 16.51 -1.69
CA ASP A 102 15.28 15.58 -2.68
C ASP A 102 14.82 14.14 -2.39
N LEU A 103 15.07 13.20 -3.30
CA LEU A 103 14.81 11.77 -3.04
C LEU A 103 15.46 11.26 -1.74
N TRP A 104 16.57 11.85 -1.32
CA TRP A 104 17.22 11.54 -0.05
C TRP A 104 16.40 11.96 1.17
N THR A 105 15.64 13.07 1.12
CA THR A 105 14.76 13.48 2.23
C THR A 105 13.61 12.51 2.38
N PHE A 106 13.09 11.98 1.27
CA PHE A 106 12.11 10.89 1.27
C PHE A 106 12.66 9.59 1.85
N PHE A 107 13.91 9.25 1.54
CA PHE A 107 14.55 8.06 2.09
C PHE A 107 14.78 8.15 3.61
N ILE A 108 15.21 9.33 4.09
CA ILE A 108 15.38 9.61 5.52
C ILE A 108 14.03 9.70 6.23
N GLY A 109 13.00 10.19 5.54
CA GLY A 109 11.64 10.32 6.04
C GLY A 109 11.29 11.70 6.58
N ASN A 110 11.96 12.75 6.12
CA ASN A 110 11.68 14.11 6.55
C ASN A 110 10.69 14.81 5.60
N TYR A 111 9.46 14.30 5.55
CA TYR A 111 8.36 14.86 4.75
C TYR A 111 7.02 14.66 5.47
N PRO A 112 5.96 15.43 5.16
CA PRO A 112 4.68 15.31 5.84
C PRO A 112 3.95 14.01 5.45
N GLY A 113 3.64 13.18 6.44
CA GLY A 113 2.95 11.90 6.27
C GLY A 113 2.75 11.16 7.60
N ALA A 114 2.10 9.99 7.58
CA ALA A 114 1.98 9.17 8.78
C ALA A 114 3.34 8.60 9.22
N LEU A 115 3.49 8.30 10.52
CA LEU A 115 4.75 7.87 11.13
C LEU A 115 5.34 6.61 10.48
N GLY A 116 4.46 5.67 10.13
CA GLY A 116 4.80 4.42 9.48
C GLY A 116 5.15 4.58 8.01
N GLU A 117 4.88 5.72 7.38
CA GLU A 117 5.18 5.93 5.97
C GLU A 117 6.48 6.67 5.76
N THR A 118 6.74 7.65 6.61
CA THR A 118 7.86 8.58 6.49
C THR A 118 9.20 7.88 6.65
N GLY A 119 9.39 7.08 7.71
CA GLY A 119 10.67 6.48 8.08
C GLY A 119 11.16 5.30 7.22
N THR A 120 11.26 5.45 5.90
CA THR A 120 11.69 4.36 4.98
C THR A 120 13.03 3.74 5.38
N LEU A 121 14.03 4.53 5.74
CA LEU A 121 15.33 4.03 6.21
C LEU A 121 15.20 3.15 7.46
N ALA A 122 14.43 3.59 8.45
CA ALA A 122 14.23 2.83 9.70
C ALA A 122 13.49 1.51 9.43
N ILE A 123 12.48 1.55 8.55
CA ILE A 123 11.72 0.37 8.11
C ILE A 123 12.62 -0.61 7.36
N PHE A 124 13.51 -0.10 6.50
CA PHE A 124 14.45 -0.93 5.75
C PHE A 124 15.39 -1.70 6.67
N PHE A 125 16.03 -1.02 7.64
CA PHE A 125 16.89 -1.69 8.61
C PHE A 125 16.10 -2.63 9.54
N GLY A 126 14.89 -2.24 9.95
CA GLY A 126 13.99 -3.11 10.71
C GLY A 126 13.63 -4.38 9.93
N GLY A 127 13.32 -4.26 8.64
CA GLY A 127 13.05 -5.38 7.75
C GLY A 127 14.26 -6.28 7.53
N LEU A 128 15.44 -5.69 7.30
CA LEU A 128 16.69 -6.44 7.18
C LEU A 128 16.98 -7.24 8.45
N TYR A 129 16.82 -6.63 9.62
CA TYR A 129 16.96 -7.30 10.90
C TYR A 129 16.00 -8.48 11.05
N LEU A 130 14.72 -8.31 10.69
CA LEU A 130 13.71 -9.39 10.76
C LEU A 130 13.99 -10.53 9.77
N VAL A 131 14.54 -10.23 8.60
CA VAL A 131 14.98 -11.23 7.62
C VAL A 131 16.16 -12.03 8.17
N ILE A 132 17.17 -11.36 8.75
CA ILE A 132 18.34 -12.01 9.36
C ILE A 132 17.91 -12.93 10.51
N ARG A 133 16.97 -12.47 11.35
CA ARG A 133 16.38 -13.26 12.45
C ARG A 133 15.44 -14.37 11.97
N LYS A 134 15.23 -14.51 10.66
CA LYS A 134 14.35 -15.52 10.02
C LYS A 134 12.90 -15.48 10.50
N VAL A 135 12.45 -14.35 11.05
CA VAL A 135 11.05 -14.14 11.45
C VAL A 135 10.19 -13.99 10.20
N ILE A 136 10.68 -13.20 9.24
CA ILE A 136 10.00 -12.96 7.96
C ILE A 136 10.79 -13.60 6.81
N LYS A 137 10.09 -13.98 5.74
CA LYS A 137 10.71 -14.48 4.51
C LYS A 137 11.00 -13.31 3.59
N TRP A 138 12.22 -13.24 3.05
CA TRP A 138 12.67 -12.13 2.22
C TRP A 138 11.91 -11.99 0.88
N TYR A 139 11.40 -13.09 0.33
CA TYR A 139 10.77 -13.06 -0.99
C TYR A 139 9.43 -12.30 -1.00
N THR A 140 8.61 -12.37 0.06
CA THR A 140 7.29 -11.72 0.07
C THR A 140 7.40 -10.19 0.01
N PRO A 141 8.22 -9.52 0.87
CA PRO A 141 8.43 -8.08 0.79
C PRO A 141 9.05 -7.64 -0.53
N VAL A 142 10.05 -8.38 -1.04
CA VAL A 142 10.76 -8.04 -2.28
C VAL A 142 9.84 -8.13 -3.51
N ILE A 143 8.97 -9.14 -3.58
CA ILE A 143 8.01 -9.28 -4.69
C ILE A 143 6.97 -8.16 -4.66
N TYR A 144 6.47 -7.81 -3.47
CA TYR A 144 5.50 -6.73 -3.33
C TYR A 144 6.12 -5.37 -3.72
N VAL A 145 7.29 -5.02 -3.17
CA VAL A 145 7.98 -3.77 -3.50
C VAL A 145 8.40 -3.74 -4.98
N GLY A 146 8.92 -4.87 -5.49
CA GLY A 146 9.34 -4.97 -6.89
C GLY A 146 8.19 -4.81 -7.88
N THR A 147 6.99 -5.31 -7.56
CA THR A 147 5.82 -5.13 -8.43
C THR A 147 5.32 -3.69 -8.44
N VAL A 148 5.28 -3.03 -7.27
CA VAL A 148 4.98 -1.59 -7.19
C VAL A 148 6.01 -0.76 -7.96
N PHE A 149 7.30 -1.07 -7.83
CA PHE A 149 8.38 -0.38 -8.53
C PHE A 149 8.25 -0.52 -10.05
N VAL A 150 8.09 -1.75 -10.56
CA VAL A 150 8.01 -2.01 -12.01
C VAL A 150 6.77 -1.36 -12.62
N LEU A 151 5.60 -1.50 -11.99
CA LEU A 151 4.38 -0.89 -12.53
C LEU A 151 4.43 0.64 -12.48
N SER A 152 4.97 1.22 -11.40
CA SER A 152 5.16 2.67 -11.31
C SER A 152 6.13 3.18 -12.36
N TRP A 153 7.21 2.44 -12.64
CA TRP A 153 8.17 2.80 -13.69
C TRP A 153 7.51 2.81 -15.07
N ILE A 154 6.69 1.80 -15.38
CA ILE A 154 5.93 1.76 -16.64
C ILE A 154 4.95 2.92 -16.74
N ILE A 155 4.24 3.27 -15.65
CA ILE A 155 3.30 4.41 -15.62
C ILE A 155 4.04 5.73 -15.84
N GLY A 156 5.20 5.93 -15.20
CA GLY A 156 6.05 7.10 -15.43
C GLY A 156 6.48 7.20 -16.89
N ALA A 157 6.99 6.09 -17.45
CA ALA A 157 7.42 6.03 -18.84
C ALA A 157 6.29 6.34 -19.83
N ILE A 158 5.07 5.85 -19.58
CA ILE A 158 3.87 6.17 -20.39
C ILE A 158 3.52 7.66 -20.30
N SER A 159 3.72 8.26 -19.12
CA SER A 159 3.35 9.66 -18.84
C SER A 159 4.36 10.68 -19.38
N GLY A 160 5.44 10.22 -20.03
CA GLY A 160 6.48 11.08 -20.62
C GLY A 160 7.72 11.29 -19.74
N ASP A 161 7.76 10.70 -18.54
CA ASP A 161 8.94 10.74 -17.66
C ASP A 161 9.48 9.32 -17.39
N GLY A 162 10.50 8.92 -18.15
CA GLY A 162 11.18 7.63 -18.01
C GLY A 162 12.17 7.55 -16.84
N GLY A 163 12.23 8.56 -15.97
CA GLY A 163 13.19 8.62 -14.88
C GLY A 163 12.95 7.56 -13.79
N LEU A 164 14.05 7.07 -13.20
CA LEU A 164 13.99 6.16 -12.04
C LEU A 164 13.54 6.85 -10.74
N TRP A 165 13.39 8.18 -10.76
CA TRP A 165 12.97 8.95 -9.60
C TRP A 165 11.53 8.65 -9.20
N PHE A 166 10.62 8.47 -10.16
CA PHE A 166 9.20 8.23 -9.92
C PHE A 166 8.90 6.86 -9.29
N PRO A 167 9.44 5.72 -9.78
CA PRO A 167 9.24 4.44 -9.12
C PRO A 167 9.95 4.36 -7.75
N ALA A 168 11.06 5.06 -7.57
CA ALA A 168 11.69 5.18 -6.25
C ALA A 168 10.80 5.99 -5.29
N TYR A 169 10.26 7.12 -5.75
CA TYR A 169 9.29 7.92 -5.01
C TYR A 169 8.06 7.09 -4.62
N SER A 170 7.48 6.31 -5.52
CA SER A 170 6.28 5.52 -5.22
C SER A 170 6.54 4.41 -4.19
N VAL A 171 7.73 3.83 -4.15
CA VAL A 171 8.11 2.84 -3.14
C VAL A 171 8.40 3.48 -1.78
N MET A 172 9.08 4.63 -1.78
CA MET A 172 9.47 5.34 -0.55
C MET A 172 8.30 6.05 0.12
N THR A 173 7.15 6.16 -0.55
CA THR A 173 5.99 6.91 -0.06
C THR A 173 4.73 6.06 0.04
N GLY A 174 3.76 6.52 0.83
CA GLY A 174 2.44 5.90 0.96
C GLY A 174 2.47 4.50 1.56
N GLY A 175 3.36 4.26 2.53
CA GLY A 175 3.30 3.08 3.38
C GLY A 175 3.66 1.74 2.72
N VAL A 176 4.16 1.74 1.48
CA VAL A 176 4.52 0.52 0.73
C VAL A 176 5.59 -0.27 1.48
N MET A 177 6.68 0.39 1.87
CA MET A 177 7.78 -0.26 2.61
C MET A 177 7.31 -0.78 3.97
N PHE A 178 6.43 -0.03 4.65
CA PHE A 178 5.87 -0.45 5.93
C PHE A 178 4.99 -1.69 5.81
N ALA A 179 4.09 -1.71 4.83
CA ALA A 179 3.26 -2.86 4.55
C ALA A 179 4.10 -4.08 4.13
N ALA A 180 5.13 -3.87 3.30
CA ALA A 180 6.06 -4.90 2.86
C ALA A 180 6.69 -5.65 4.04
N VAL A 181 7.16 -4.91 5.05
CA VAL A 181 7.91 -5.48 6.17
C VAL A 181 7.01 -5.96 7.30
N PHE A 182 5.99 -5.18 7.69
CA PHE A 182 5.28 -5.38 8.96
C PHE A 182 3.85 -5.89 8.83
N MET A 183 3.21 -5.78 7.65
CA MET A 183 1.81 -6.18 7.49
C MET A 183 1.63 -7.43 6.64
N ILE A 184 2.27 -7.47 5.47
CA ILE A 184 2.20 -8.59 4.54
C ILE A 184 2.89 -9.84 5.11
N THR A 185 3.73 -9.67 6.13
CA THR A 185 4.45 -10.77 6.78
C THR A 185 3.67 -11.38 7.95
N GLU A 186 2.46 -10.90 8.25
CA GLU A 186 1.62 -11.47 9.30
C GLU A 186 1.14 -12.89 8.93
N PRO A 187 1.44 -13.91 9.74
CA PRO A 187 1.22 -15.32 9.35
C PRO A 187 -0.25 -15.75 9.36
N VAL A 188 -1.13 -15.00 10.04
CA VAL A 188 -2.55 -15.35 10.20
C VAL A 188 -3.35 -14.95 8.96
N THR A 189 -3.01 -13.80 8.37
CA THR A 189 -3.78 -13.19 7.29
C THR A 189 -3.11 -13.33 5.94
N THR A 190 -2.10 -14.19 5.81
CA THR A 190 -1.41 -14.46 4.55
C THR A 190 -1.42 -15.95 4.20
N PRO A 191 -1.35 -16.32 2.91
CA PRO A 191 -1.39 -17.73 2.52
C PRO A 191 -0.23 -18.53 3.11
N THR A 192 -0.44 -19.81 3.39
CA THR A 192 0.60 -20.65 4.00
C THR A 192 1.61 -21.17 2.97
N ASN A 193 1.16 -21.45 1.74
CA ASN A 193 2.00 -21.99 0.68
C ASN A 193 2.98 -20.97 0.09
N ILE A 194 4.17 -21.43 -0.32
CA ILE A 194 5.20 -20.58 -0.93
C ILE A 194 4.69 -19.92 -2.22
N LEU A 195 4.10 -20.71 -3.13
CA LEU A 195 3.50 -20.18 -4.37
C LEU A 195 2.33 -19.23 -4.06
N GLY A 196 1.52 -19.56 -3.05
CA GLY A 196 0.43 -18.69 -2.57
C GLY A 196 0.92 -17.33 -2.12
N LYS A 197 2.02 -17.29 -1.34
CA LYS A 197 2.65 -16.04 -0.88
C LYS A 197 3.19 -15.20 -2.03
N VAL A 198 3.77 -15.83 -3.06
CA VAL A 198 4.26 -15.13 -4.26
C VAL A 198 3.11 -14.50 -5.02
N PHE A 199 2.06 -15.27 -5.33
CA PHE A 199 0.87 -14.76 -6.03
C PHE A 199 0.16 -13.68 -5.23
N PHE A 200 0.04 -13.87 -3.92
CA PHE A 200 -0.56 -12.90 -3.02
C PHE A 200 0.21 -11.57 -3.03
N ALA A 201 1.54 -11.60 -2.87
CA ALA A 201 2.37 -10.40 -2.88
C ALA A 201 2.33 -9.67 -4.23
N LEU A 202 2.33 -10.43 -5.34
CA LEU A 202 2.26 -9.87 -6.68
C LEU A 202 0.90 -9.19 -6.91
N PHE A 203 -0.19 -9.90 -6.61
CA PHE A 203 -1.54 -9.39 -6.81
C PHE A 203 -1.85 -8.19 -5.92
N LEU A 204 -1.35 -8.22 -4.67
CA LEU A 204 -1.42 -7.09 -3.76
C LEU A 204 -0.68 -5.86 -4.31
N GLY A 205 0.52 -6.01 -4.87
CA GLY A 205 1.27 -4.89 -5.46
C GLY A 205 0.55 -4.26 -6.66
N VAL A 206 -0.04 -5.08 -7.53
CA VAL A 206 -0.90 -4.62 -8.64
C VAL A 206 -2.09 -3.81 -8.10
N LEU A 207 -2.78 -4.32 -7.06
CA LEU A 207 -3.93 -3.63 -6.47
C LEU A 207 -3.53 -2.34 -5.74
N THR A 208 -2.39 -2.30 -5.07
CA THR A 208 -1.86 -1.08 -4.46
C THR A 208 -1.69 0.01 -5.52
N VAL A 209 -1.03 -0.32 -6.63
CA VAL A 209 -0.83 0.61 -7.76
C VAL A 209 -2.17 1.02 -8.38
N LEU A 210 -3.11 0.08 -8.54
CA LEU A 210 -4.47 0.36 -9.02
C LEU A 210 -5.14 1.43 -8.16
N PHE A 211 -5.22 1.21 -6.85
CA PHE A 211 -5.92 2.12 -5.95
C PHE A 211 -5.19 3.45 -5.77
N ARG A 212 -3.87 3.46 -5.86
CA ARG A 212 -3.06 4.68 -5.77
C ARG A 212 -3.23 5.61 -6.96
N PHE A 213 -3.19 5.07 -8.18
CA PHE A 213 -3.19 5.90 -9.39
C PHE A 213 -4.59 6.12 -9.98
N VAL A 214 -5.49 5.14 -9.84
CA VAL A 214 -6.84 5.19 -10.41
C VAL A 214 -7.90 5.47 -9.33
N GLY A 215 -7.62 5.07 -8.09
CA GLY A 215 -8.55 5.27 -6.98
C GLY A 215 -8.60 6.72 -6.49
N SER A 216 -9.61 7.01 -5.67
CA SER A 216 -9.79 8.31 -5.02
C SER A 216 -8.95 8.47 -3.73
N LEU A 217 -8.32 7.39 -3.27
CA LEU A 217 -7.52 7.36 -2.05
C LEU A 217 -6.03 7.44 -2.41
N PRO A 218 -5.28 8.42 -1.87
CA PRO A 218 -3.88 8.64 -2.24
C PRO A 218 -2.96 7.42 -2.00
N GLU A 219 -3.07 6.71 -0.86
CA GLU A 219 -2.13 5.63 -0.51
C GLU A 219 -2.37 4.30 -1.22
N GLY A 220 -3.63 3.83 -1.25
CA GLY A 220 -4.06 2.55 -1.82
C GLY A 220 -3.57 1.27 -1.10
N VAL A 221 -2.58 1.34 -0.21
CA VAL A 221 -1.95 0.16 0.43
C VAL A 221 -2.90 -0.56 1.39
N GLY A 222 -3.42 0.15 2.40
CA GLY A 222 -4.25 -0.48 3.44
C GLY A 222 -5.53 -1.12 2.88
N THR A 223 -6.18 -0.46 1.92
CA THR A 223 -7.37 -0.98 1.25
C THR A 223 -7.06 -2.20 0.39
N SER A 224 -5.95 -2.18 -0.37
CA SER A 224 -5.51 -3.34 -1.14
C SER A 224 -5.22 -4.55 -0.26
N LEU A 225 -4.62 -4.35 0.93
CA LEU A 225 -4.29 -5.44 1.83
C LEU A 225 -5.52 -6.05 2.50
N ILE A 226 -6.46 -5.23 2.97
CA ILE A 226 -7.74 -5.75 3.51
C ILE A 226 -8.50 -6.55 2.46
N PHE A 227 -8.56 -6.04 1.23
CA PHE A 227 -9.18 -6.76 0.12
C PHE A 227 -8.49 -8.10 -0.12
N MET A 228 -7.16 -8.11 -0.18
CA MET A 228 -6.37 -9.32 -0.38
C MET A 228 -6.50 -10.34 0.73
N ASN A 229 -6.67 -9.90 1.98
CA ASN A 229 -6.87 -10.80 3.11
C ASN A 229 -8.11 -11.69 2.93
N ILE A 230 -9.16 -11.23 2.24
CA ILE A 230 -10.33 -12.04 1.86
C ILE A 230 -9.95 -13.18 0.92
N PHE A 231 -9.05 -12.90 -0.03
CA PHE A 231 -8.64 -13.84 -1.07
C PHE A 231 -7.53 -14.80 -0.63
N THR A 232 -7.06 -14.72 0.61
CA THR A 232 -6.03 -15.61 1.17
C THR A 232 -6.43 -17.08 1.08
N LEU A 233 -7.64 -17.43 1.55
CA LEU A 233 -8.16 -18.79 1.56
C LEU A 233 -8.37 -19.35 0.14
N PRO A 234 -9.02 -18.63 -0.81
CA PRO A 234 -9.06 -19.04 -2.21
C PRO A 234 -7.67 -19.28 -2.83
N ILE A 235 -6.74 -18.34 -2.63
CA ILE A 235 -5.37 -18.45 -3.17
C ILE A 235 -4.66 -19.67 -2.60
N ASP A 236 -4.80 -19.96 -1.31
CA ASP A 236 -4.14 -21.11 -0.70
C ASP A 236 -4.73 -22.44 -1.19
N LYS A 237 -6.06 -22.51 -1.40
CA LYS A 237 -6.72 -23.69 -2.00
C LYS A 237 -6.24 -23.92 -3.43
N PHE A 238 -6.23 -22.88 -4.27
CA PHE A 238 -5.76 -23.01 -5.66
C PHE A 238 -4.28 -23.39 -5.73
N THR A 239 -3.43 -22.75 -4.92
CA THR A 239 -1.99 -23.06 -4.90
C THR A 239 -1.66 -24.41 -4.27
N GLY A 240 -2.47 -24.90 -3.32
CA GLY A 240 -2.39 -26.26 -2.81
C GLY A 240 -2.66 -27.32 -3.89
N VAL A 241 -3.64 -27.09 -4.77
CA VAL A 241 -3.91 -27.97 -5.92
C VAL A 241 -2.78 -27.90 -6.94
N ILE A 242 -2.24 -26.72 -7.22
CA ILE A 242 -1.09 -26.54 -8.12
C ILE A 242 0.15 -27.29 -7.59
N ARG A 243 0.38 -27.27 -6.27
CA ARG A 243 1.51 -27.96 -5.63
C ARG A 243 1.39 -29.48 -5.72
N THR A 244 0.19 -30.03 -5.56
CA THR A 244 -0.04 -31.49 -5.55
C THR A 244 -0.20 -32.07 -6.95
N LYS A 245 -0.85 -31.35 -7.87
CA LYS A 245 -1.10 -31.76 -9.27
C LYS A 245 -0.34 -30.83 -10.23
N ARG A 246 0.98 -30.81 -10.07
CA ARG A 246 1.92 -29.93 -10.78
C ARG A 246 1.70 -30.00 -12.30
N PHE A 247 1.21 -28.91 -12.90
CA PHE A 247 0.93 -28.74 -14.34
C PHE A 247 0.04 -29.80 -15.04
N GLN A 248 -0.44 -30.82 -14.34
CA GLN A 248 -1.49 -31.73 -14.82
C GLN A 248 -2.86 -31.08 -14.56
N LYS A 249 -3.90 -31.42 -15.35
CA LYS A 249 -5.26 -30.94 -15.06
C LYS A 249 -5.70 -31.47 -13.68
N PRO A 250 -6.18 -30.61 -12.76
CA PRO A 250 -6.61 -29.21 -12.94
C PRO A 250 -5.59 -28.13 -12.50
N GLY A 251 -4.39 -28.47 -12.03
CA GLY A 251 -3.41 -27.51 -11.51
C GLY A 251 -2.93 -26.46 -12.52
N GLY A 252 -2.66 -26.86 -13.77
CA GLY A 252 -2.25 -25.93 -14.83
C GLY A 252 -3.32 -24.88 -15.18
N LEU A 253 -4.61 -25.25 -15.08
CA LEU A 253 -5.72 -24.34 -15.34
C LEU A 253 -5.82 -23.25 -14.25
N TYR A 254 -5.74 -23.64 -12.98
CA TYR A 254 -5.79 -22.68 -11.87
C TYR A 254 -4.61 -21.71 -11.88
N PHE A 255 -3.42 -22.19 -12.28
CA PHE A 255 -2.25 -21.32 -12.46
C PHE A 255 -2.47 -20.31 -13.61
N GLY A 256 -3.02 -20.78 -14.74
CA GLY A 256 -3.38 -19.91 -15.87
C GLY A 256 -4.43 -18.86 -15.51
N ILE A 257 -5.46 -19.22 -14.75
CA ILE A 257 -6.49 -18.27 -14.30
C ILE A 257 -5.90 -17.21 -13.36
N LEU A 258 -5.12 -17.62 -12.35
CA LEU A 258 -4.54 -16.68 -11.38
C LEU A 258 -3.56 -15.71 -12.05
N SER A 259 -2.65 -16.23 -12.88
CA SER A 259 -1.71 -15.39 -13.62
C SER A 259 -2.39 -14.50 -14.65
N GLY A 260 -3.41 -15.01 -15.36
CA GLY A 260 -4.21 -14.23 -16.29
C GLY A 260 -4.94 -13.06 -15.61
N LEU A 261 -5.52 -13.28 -14.43
CA LEU A 261 -6.23 -12.25 -13.67
C LEU A 261 -5.28 -11.15 -13.19
N VAL A 262 -4.10 -11.54 -12.67
CA VAL A 262 -3.02 -10.62 -12.32
C VAL A 262 -2.62 -9.75 -13.51
N ILE A 263 -2.37 -10.37 -14.67
CA ILE A 263 -1.92 -9.65 -15.88
C ILE A 263 -3.02 -8.73 -16.38
N LEU A 264 -4.28 -9.18 -16.40
CA LEU A 264 -5.41 -8.37 -16.83
C LEU A 264 -5.56 -7.13 -15.95
N LEU A 265 -5.51 -7.30 -14.62
CA LEU A 265 -5.58 -6.15 -13.71
C LEU A 265 -4.37 -5.24 -13.89
N ALA A 266 -3.16 -5.78 -14.04
CA ALA A 266 -1.97 -4.97 -14.31
C ALA A 266 -2.14 -4.15 -15.60
N LEU A 267 -2.58 -4.76 -16.70
CA LEU A 267 -2.85 -4.05 -17.94
C LEU A 267 -3.93 -2.97 -17.77
N TYR A 268 -5.01 -3.27 -17.05
CA TYR A 268 -6.05 -2.30 -16.72
C TYR A 268 -5.47 -1.11 -15.93
N THR A 269 -4.61 -1.36 -14.94
CA THR A 269 -3.95 -0.27 -14.20
C THR A 269 -3.11 0.61 -15.11
N LEU A 270 -2.32 0.02 -16.00
CA LEU A 270 -1.43 0.75 -16.88
C LEU A 270 -2.21 1.60 -17.89
N ILE A 271 -3.26 1.05 -18.50
CA ILE A 271 -4.09 1.78 -19.47
C ILE A 271 -4.79 2.96 -18.79
N LYS A 272 -5.42 2.72 -17.63
CA LYS A 272 -6.21 3.75 -16.97
C LYS A 272 -5.36 4.81 -16.28
N ALA A 273 -4.25 4.42 -15.65
CA ALA A 273 -3.27 5.38 -15.13
C ALA A 273 -2.64 6.18 -16.27
N GLY A 274 -2.23 5.52 -17.37
CA GLY A 274 -1.74 6.22 -18.56
C GLY A 274 -2.71 7.29 -19.05
N SER A 275 -4.01 6.99 -19.09
CA SER A 275 -5.03 7.99 -19.49
C SER A 275 -5.19 9.15 -18.52
N ILE A 276 -4.88 8.98 -17.23
CA ILE A 276 -5.05 10.01 -16.19
C ILE A 276 -3.82 10.92 -16.12
N TYR A 277 -2.61 10.36 -16.28
CA TYR A 277 -1.35 11.05 -16.03
C TYR A 277 -0.60 11.47 -17.31
N THR A 278 -1.03 11.04 -18.49
CA THR A 278 -0.53 11.63 -19.75
C THR A 278 -1.11 13.02 -19.93
N ALA A 279 -0.25 14.03 -20.04
CA ALA A 279 -0.65 15.33 -20.52
C ALA A 279 -1.22 15.16 -21.94
N PHE A 280 -2.55 15.27 -22.05
CA PHE A 280 -3.32 15.50 -23.27
C PHE A 280 -2.64 15.02 -24.57
N ILE A 281 -2.64 13.71 -24.83
CA ILE A 281 -2.43 13.23 -26.19
C ILE A 281 -3.78 13.39 -26.90
N PRO A 282 -3.96 14.32 -27.86
CA PRO A 282 -5.25 14.60 -28.49
C PRO A 282 -5.80 13.43 -29.34
N PHE A 283 -5.09 12.31 -29.40
CA PHE A 283 -5.34 11.24 -30.36
C PHE A 283 -6.13 10.05 -29.80
N LEU A 284 -6.20 9.86 -28.46
CA LEU A 284 -6.97 8.76 -27.87
C LEU A 284 -8.37 9.15 -27.37
N GLY A 285 -8.75 10.43 -27.42
CA GLY A 285 -10.10 10.90 -27.08
C GLY A 285 -11.17 10.58 -28.12
N TRP A 286 -10.82 9.95 -29.25
CA TRP A 286 -11.73 9.64 -30.36
C TRP A 286 -12.07 8.15 -30.53
N VAL A 287 -11.61 7.27 -29.62
CA VAL A 287 -11.86 5.81 -29.71
C VAL A 287 -12.52 5.24 -28.44
N ILE A 288 -13.19 6.08 -27.65
CA ILE A 288 -14.16 5.62 -26.63
C ILE A 288 -15.47 6.35 -26.86
#